data_AF-A0A6P6FK37-F1
#
_entry.id   AF-A0A6P6FK37-F1
#
_cell.length_a   1.000
_cell.length_b   1.000
_cell.length_c   1.000
_cell.angle_alpha   90.00
_cell.angle_beta   90.00
_cell.angle_gamma   90.00
#
_symmetry.space_group_name_H-M   'P 1'
#
loop_
_entity.id
_entity.type
_entity.pdbx_description
1 polymer ?
#
loop_
_entity_poly.entity_id
_entity_poly.type
_entity_poly.pdbx_seq_one_letter_code
_entity_poly.pdbx_strand_id
1 'polypeptide(L)'
;MEIGKQGLRKLILRKGTNYYHYSCQSPSQGDEVQLQVHFRGWVKGGATLEYESSTHHQNIRNITNWTTSSTTTPLCFKLGQCEVIKGLDEGVATMQKGERAVFSIPPNLAYGELGSPPFIPPSSTLFFDIELLSWTTIRDLTGDGGLFKKITRDGHGWATPRDADQVLVNYEARLENGTLVTKSEGAEFHIGDACICPAISIAVKTMRRGEVAELAVKFLYGFKEDVNGTTNTESCISSASNMAIQLELISWKSVIDITGDRKVVKKIIKAGEGFDCPNEGSLVKVIYIGKLDDGSVMERKGSEEEPFVFVSLQEQINEGLERAIITMKKGEQALVTVDAEYLGSYGASGLVSASSALHYEVQLIDFTKEKPYWKMDTHEKMEACERKKHNGNLLFKAGKYWRASKKYEKESHLICI
;
A
#
# COMPACT_ATOMS: atom_id res chain seq x y z
N MET A 1 -2.10 -34.87 6.65
CA MET A 1 -2.67 -34.12 5.50
C MET A 1 -1.77 -34.35 4.29
N GLU A 2 -2.34 -34.57 3.11
CA GLU A 2 -1.58 -34.62 1.86
C GLU A 2 -1.48 -33.21 1.26
N ILE A 3 -0.30 -32.85 0.77
CA ILE A 3 -0.01 -31.56 0.12
C ILE A 3 0.19 -31.84 -1.36
N GLY A 4 -0.59 -31.16 -2.21
CA GLY A 4 -0.55 -31.38 -3.65
C GLY A 4 -1.03 -32.78 -4.06
N LYS A 5 -0.56 -33.24 -5.24
CA LYS A 5 -0.92 -34.55 -5.84
C LYS A 5 0.26 -35.52 -5.92
N GLN A 6 1.42 -35.11 -5.42
CA GLN A 6 2.70 -35.79 -5.65
C GLN A 6 3.14 -36.64 -4.44
N GLY A 7 2.25 -36.88 -3.48
CA GLY A 7 2.47 -37.76 -2.32
C GLY A 7 3.18 -37.11 -1.12
N LEU A 8 3.40 -35.79 -1.13
CA LEU A 8 3.91 -35.06 0.02
C LEU A 8 2.90 -35.09 1.16
N ARG A 9 3.33 -35.47 2.36
CA ARG A 9 2.43 -35.50 3.54
C ARG A 9 2.98 -34.65 4.67
N LYS A 10 2.07 -34.01 5.40
CA LYS A 10 2.33 -33.17 6.57
C LYS A 10 1.52 -33.64 7.76
N LEU A 11 2.18 -33.77 8.90
CA LEU A 11 1.59 -34.06 10.20
C LEU A 11 1.92 -32.91 11.16
N ILE A 12 0.92 -32.13 11.54
CA ILE A 12 1.10 -31.00 12.47
C ILE A 12 1.28 -31.54 13.88
N LEU A 13 2.43 -31.29 14.50
CA LEU A 13 2.71 -31.60 15.90
C LEU A 13 2.26 -30.48 16.83
N ARG A 14 2.43 -29.23 16.39
CA ARG A 14 2.00 -28.02 17.10
C ARG A 14 1.45 -27.01 16.11
N LYS A 15 0.24 -26.50 16.37
CA LYS A 15 -0.36 -25.44 15.53
C LYS A 15 0.40 -24.12 15.72
N GLY A 16 0.43 -23.30 14.65
CA GLY A 16 0.99 -21.96 14.72
C GLY A 16 0.16 -21.00 15.59
N THR A 17 0.77 -19.89 15.97
CA THR A 17 0.12 -18.83 16.77
C THR A 17 -0.57 -17.82 15.85
N ASN A 18 -1.89 -17.68 15.98
CA ASN A 18 -2.66 -16.60 15.35
C ASN A 18 -2.95 -15.50 16.38
N TYR A 19 -2.23 -14.38 16.30
CA TYR A 19 -2.45 -13.24 17.21
C TYR A 19 -3.75 -12.46 16.89
N TYR A 20 -4.31 -12.65 15.70
CA TYR A 20 -5.61 -12.13 15.28
C TYR A 20 -6.43 -13.25 14.68
N HIS A 21 -7.72 -13.32 15.03
CA HIS A 21 -8.65 -14.41 14.67
C HIS A 21 -8.86 -14.60 13.16
N TYR A 22 -8.29 -13.73 12.30
CA TYR A 22 -8.54 -13.65 10.86
C TYR A 22 -7.30 -13.65 9.95
N SER A 23 -6.08 -13.82 10.47
CA SER A 23 -4.87 -13.85 9.61
C SER A 23 -4.00 -15.07 9.90
N CYS A 24 -4.35 -16.21 9.30
CA CYS A 24 -3.45 -17.33 9.17
C CYS A 24 -2.37 -16.95 8.14
N GLN A 25 -1.24 -16.39 8.60
CA GLN A 25 -0.17 -15.98 7.70
C GLN A 25 0.78 -17.16 7.45
N SER A 26 1.06 -17.41 6.17
CA SER A 26 2.04 -18.38 5.66
C SER A 26 3.02 -17.66 4.74
N PRO A 27 4.28 -18.12 4.67
CA PRO A 27 5.28 -17.50 3.80
C PRO A 27 4.89 -17.67 2.32
N SER A 28 5.20 -16.66 1.52
CA SER A 28 4.95 -16.64 0.06
C SER A 28 6.25 -16.89 -0.71
N GLN A 29 6.13 -17.25 -1.99
CA GLN A 29 7.31 -17.43 -2.85
C GLN A 29 8.18 -16.17 -2.86
N GLY A 30 9.49 -16.34 -2.69
CA GLY A 30 10.48 -15.27 -2.58
C GLY A 30 10.75 -14.82 -1.14
N ASP A 31 9.88 -15.14 -0.17
CA ASP A 31 10.12 -14.83 1.24
C ASP A 31 11.35 -15.58 1.76
N GLU A 32 12.14 -14.91 2.60
CA GLU A 32 13.27 -15.51 3.29
C GLU A 32 12.77 -16.15 4.59
N VAL A 33 12.64 -17.47 4.61
CA VAL A 33 12.09 -18.21 5.75
C VAL A 33 13.19 -18.56 6.75
N GLN A 34 12.89 -18.47 8.05
CA GLN A 34 13.72 -18.95 9.13
C GLN A 34 13.00 -20.09 9.85
N LEU A 35 13.63 -21.26 9.88
CA LEU A 35 13.04 -22.45 10.47
C LEU A 35 14.06 -23.23 11.27
N GLN A 36 13.58 -23.80 12.36
CA GLN A 36 14.35 -24.76 13.13
C GLN A 36 14.03 -26.14 12.59
N VAL A 37 15.03 -26.79 12.01
CA VAL A 37 14.91 -28.20 11.63
C VAL A 37 15.30 -29.03 12.83
N HIS A 38 14.34 -29.72 13.42
CA HIS A 38 14.58 -30.72 14.46
C HIS A 38 14.93 -32.02 13.74
N PHE A 39 16.22 -32.33 13.60
CA PHE A 39 16.64 -33.39 12.67
C PHE A 39 16.33 -34.81 13.18
N ARG A 40 15.61 -35.58 12.37
CA ARG A 40 15.72 -37.05 12.21
C ARG A 40 15.24 -37.44 10.82
N GLY A 41 16.17 -37.49 9.87
CA GLY A 41 15.90 -38.12 8.57
C GLY A 41 15.96 -39.64 8.73
N TRP A 42 14.85 -40.34 8.50
CA TRP A 42 14.85 -41.80 8.32
C TRP A 42 14.41 -42.15 6.91
N VAL A 43 15.11 -43.10 6.30
CA VAL A 43 14.72 -43.74 5.05
C VAL A 43 13.92 -45.00 5.39
N LYS A 44 12.82 -45.24 4.69
CA LYS A 44 12.04 -46.49 4.86
C LYS A 44 12.89 -47.68 4.37
N GLY A 45 13.57 -48.36 5.31
CA GLY A 45 14.51 -49.45 5.03
C GLY A 45 15.81 -49.46 5.86
N GLY A 46 16.09 -48.41 6.64
CA GLY A 46 17.17 -48.41 7.64
C GLY A 46 18.20 -47.28 7.47
N ALA A 47 18.79 -46.89 8.60
CA ALA A 47 19.71 -45.78 8.90
C ALA A 47 19.07 -44.39 9.13
N THR A 48 19.20 -43.91 10.38
CA THR A 48 18.96 -42.53 10.82
C THR A 48 20.14 -41.68 10.37
N LEU A 49 19.87 -40.57 9.69
CA LEU A 49 20.88 -39.54 9.44
C LEU A 49 20.94 -38.63 10.68
N GLU A 50 22.13 -38.29 11.18
CA GLU A 50 22.39 -37.20 12.15
C GLU A 50 23.26 -36.10 11.49
N TYR A 51 22.94 -34.81 11.69
CA TYR A 51 23.64 -33.64 11.13
C TYR A 51 23.95 -32.66 12.27
N GLU A 52 25.20 -32.24 12.38
CA GLU A 52 25.65 -31.15 13.25
C GLU A 52 25.96 -29.91 12.41
N SER A 53 25.34 -28.77 12.74
CA SER A 53 25.54 -27.52 12.02
C SER A 53 26.69 -26.73 12.63
N SER A 54 27.76 -26.56 11.86
CA SER A 54 28.52 -25.30 11.91
C SER A 54 29.28 -25.12 10.59
N THR A 55 28.97 -23.99 9.95
CA THR A 55 29.76 -23.31 8.92
C THR A 55 30.06 -24.07 7.63
N HIS A 56 29.30 -23.72 6.58
CA HIS A 56 29.78 -23.45 5.22
C HIS A 56 30.99 -24.30 4.76
N HIS A 57 30.77 -25.58 4.45
CA HIS A 57 31.36 -26.27 3.30
C HIS A 57 30.80 -27.69 3.14
N GLN A 58 30.81 -28.11 1.88
CA GLN A 58 30.51 -29.44 1.36
C GLN A 58 31.30 -30.55 2.09
N ASN A 59 30.72 -31.75 2.09
CA ASN A 59 31.24 -33.06 2.53
C ASN A 59 30.78 -33.54 3.91
N ILE A 60 30.01 -34.63 3.86
CA ILE A 60 29.49 -35.37 4.99
C ILE A 60 30.57 -36.39 5.44
N ARG A 61 30.94 -36.38 6.73
CA ARG A 61 31.72 -37.46 7.37
C ARG A 61 31.11 -37.84 8.73
N ASN A 62 30.96 -39.15 8.89
CA ASN A 62 30.38 -39.97 9.97
C ASN A 62 30.64 -39.51 11.41
N ILE A 63 29.61 -39.55 12.27
CA ILE A 63 29.76 -39.81 13.72
C ILE A 63 28.59 -40.69 14.22
N THR A 64 28.95 -41.77 14.90
CA THR A 64 28.13 -42.54 15.83
C THR A 64 28.26 -41.86 17.18
N ASN A 65 27.15 -41.42 17.80
CA ASN A 65 26.87 -41.38 19.25
C ASN A 65 25.81 -40.30 19.56
N TRP A 66 24.76 -40.71 20.28
CA TRP A 66 23.62 -39.92 20.74
C TRP A 66 24.05 -38.63 21.47
N THR A 67 23.89 -37.48 20.83
CA THR A 67 23.82 -36.17 21.48
C THR A 67 22.64 -35.39 20.92
N THR A 68 21.83 -34.83 21.81
CA THR A 68 20.85 -33.80 21.45
C THR A 68 21.65 -32.57 21.00
N SER A 69 22.07 -32.53 19.74
CA SER A 69 22.68 -31.32 19.18
C SER A 69 21.58 -30.29 19.00
N SER A 70 21.41 -29.47 20.03
CA SER A 70 20.78 -28.17 19.92
C SER A 70 21.64 -27.30 18.99
N THR A 71 21.57 -27.52 17.69
CA THR A 71 22.05 -26.54 16.72
C THR A 71 21.14 -25.33 16.86
N THR A 72 21.60 -24.34 17.64
CA THR A 72 20.86 -23.12 17.99
C THR A 72 20.70 -22.15 16.81
N THR A 73 21.21 -22.49 15.62
CA THR A 73 21.11 -21.65 14.42
C THR A 73 19.98 -22.14 13.50
N PRO A 74 18.93 -21.33 13.30
CA PRO A 74 17.88 -21.62 12.33
C PRO A 74 18.43 -21.80 10.91
N LEU A 75 17.83 -22.71 10.14
CA LEU A 75 18.03 -22.79 8.69
C LEU A 75 17.29 -21.64 8.02
N CYS A 76 17.99 -20.91 7.15
CA CYS A 76 17.44 -19.81 6.36
C CYS A 76 17.54 -20.13 4.87
N PHE A 77 16.45 -19.95 4.12
CA PHE A 77 16.45 -20.05 2.66
C PHE A 77 15.32 -19.22 2.03
N LYS A 78 15.40 -18.96 0.74
CA LYS A 78 14.36 -18.28 -0.05
C LYS A 78 13.34 -19.27 -0.59
N LEU A 79 12.10 -19.11 -0.16
CA LEU A 79 11.03 -20.04 -0.48
C LEU A 79 10.72 -20.07 -1.99
N GLY A 80 10.70 -21.25 -2.59
CA GLY A 80 10.33 -21.45 -4.00
C GLY A 80 11.39 -20.95 -5.00
N GLN A 81 12.63 -20.82 -4.55
CA GLN A 81 13.82 -20.56 -5.39
C GLN A 81 14.70 -21.82 -5.56
N CYS A 82 14.18 -23.01 -5.19
CA CYS A 82 14.89 -24.28 -5.30
C CYS A 82 16.22 -24.34 -4.51
N GLU A 83 16.34 -23.55 -3.43
CA GLU A 83 17.49 -23.60 -2.52
C GLU A 83 17.47 -24.85 -1.62
N VAL A 84 16.29 -25.48 -1.50
CA VAL A 84 16.07 -26.75 -0.80
C VAL A 84 15.39 -27.75 -1.73
N ILE A 85 15.28 -29.02 -1.30
CA ILE A 85 14.51 -30.03 -2.04
C ILE A 85 13.06 -29.57 -2.22
N LYS A 86 12.48 -29.92 -3.38
CA LYS A 86 11.15 -29.45 -3.79
C LYS A 86 10.06 -29.71 -2.75
N GLY A 87 10.10 -30.85 -2.06
CA GLY A 87 9.11 -31.19 -1.02
C GLY A 87 9.19 -30.31 0.22
N LEU A 88 10.36 -29.74 0.54
CA LEU A 88 10.50 -28.75 1.61
C LEU A 88 10.00 -27.38 1.17
N ASP A 89 10.31 -26.96 -0.06
CA ASP A 89 9.76 -25.73 -0.65
C ASP A 89 8.22 -25.76 -0.65
N GLU A 90 7.62 -26.85 -1.13
CA GLU A 90 6.16 -27.02 -1.12
C GLU A 90 5.58 -27.17 0.29
N GLY A 91 6.28 -27.89 1.17
CA GLY A 91 5.82 -28.17 2.53
C GLY A 91 5.80 -26.94 3.43
N VAL A 92 6.90 -26.20 3.46
CA VAL A 92 7.09 -25.01 4.32
C VAL A 92 6.14 -23.89 3.93
N ALA A 93 5.81 -23.75 2.63
CA ALA A 93 4.79 -22.81 2.15
C ALA A 93 3.41 -23.01 2.80
N THR A 94 3.11 -24.20 3.33
CA THR A 94 1.84 -24.50 4.01
C THR A 94 1.87 -24.26 5.51
N MET A 95 3.02 -23.88 6.08
CA MET A 95 3.18 -23.71 7.53
C MET A 95 2.70 -22.34 8.00
N GLN A 96 2.22 -22.29 9.24
CA GLN A 96 1.94 -21.04 9.96
C GLN A 96 3.12 -20.68 10.87
N LYS A 97 3.23 -19.38 11.22
CA LYS A 97 4.25 -18.93 12.18
C LYS A 97 4.15 -19.70 13.50
N GLY A 98 5.27 -20.23 13.98
CA GLY A 98 5.38 -21.03 15.19
C GLY A 98 4.87 -22.48 15.07
N GLU A 99 4.38 -22.88 13.90
CA GLU A 99 3.92 -24.25 13.65
C GLU A 99 5.11 -25.22 13.67
N ARG A 100 4.92 -26.39 14.27
CA ARG A 100 5.85 -27.53 14.16
C ARG A 100 5.16 -28.71 13.49
N ALA A 101 5.75 -29.25 12.44
CA ALA A 101 5.17 -30.32 11.65
C ALA A 101 6.22 -31.32 11.15
N VAL A 102 5.82 -32.57 11.02
CA VAL A 102 6.60 -33.61 10.35
C VAL A 102 6.16 -33.74 8.90
N PHE A 103 7.09 -33.59 7.97
CA PHE A 103 6.90 -33.82 6.55
C PHE A 103 7.39 -35.22 6.18
N SER A 104 6.63 -35.92 5.34
CA SER A 104 7.03 -37.16 4.67
C SER A 104 7.11 -36.84 3.17
N ILE A 105 8.33 -36.82 2.65
CA ILE A 105 8.67 -36.34 1.31
C ILE A 105 9.05 -37.54 0.44
N PRO A 106 8.25 -37.86 -0.59
CA PRO A 106 8.54 -38.97 -1.49
C PRO A 106 9.74 -38.64 -2.41
N PRO A 107 10.38 -39.66 -3.01
CA PRO A 107 11.65 -39.48 -3.73
C PRO A 107 11.58 -38.47 -4.88
N ASN A 108 10.45 -38.42 -5.60
CA ASN A 108 10.19 -37.49 -6.69
C ASN A 108 10.14 -36.00 -6.27
N LEU A 109 10.05 -35.74 -4.96
CA LEU A 109 10.12 -34.40 -4.36
C LEU A 109 11.40 -34.21 -3.52
N ALA A 110 12.31 -35.19 -3.55
CA ALA A 110 13.59 -35.21 -2.86
C ALA A 110 14.72 -35.49 -3.87
N TYR A 111 15.48 -36.57 -3.69
CA TYR A 111 16.66 -36.90 -4.51
C TYR A 111 16.40 -37.94 -5.62
N GLY A 112 15.14 -38.32 -5.84
CA GLY A 112 14.72 -39.19 -6.94
C GLY A 112 15.35 -40.58 -6.93
N GLU A 113 15.44 -41.18 -8.11
CA GLU A 113 15.99 -42.52 -8.32
C GLU A 113 17.51 -42.61 -8.10
N LEU A 114 18.21 -41.48 -8.19
CA LEU A 114 19.67 -41.45 -7.99
C LEU A 114 20.06 -41.36 -6.52
N GLY A 115 19.17 -40.82 -5.66
CA GLY A 115 19.50 -40.54 -4.28
C GLY A 115 20.58 -39.45 -4.16
N SER A 116 21.22 -39.37 -3.00
CA SER A 116 22.41 -38.57 -2.75
C SER A 116 23.44 -39.45 -2.03
N PRO A 117 24.16 -40.30 -2.77
CA PRO A 117 25.12 -41.23 -2.18
C PRO A 117 26.23 -40.52 -1.40
N PRO A 118 26.78 -41.14 -0.34
CA PRO A 118 26.39 -42.43 0.22
C PRO A 118 25.20 -42.36 1.20
N PHE A 119 24.68 -41.17 1.52
CA PHE A 119 23.82 -40.96 2.68
C PHE A 119 22.33 -41.13 2.39
N ILE A 120 21.91 -40.84 1.17
CA ILE A 120 20.52 -40.97 0.75
C ILE A 120 20.48 -42.00 -0.38
N PRO A 121 19.98 -43.21 -0.12
CA PRO A 121 19.84 -44.22 -1.17
C PRO A 121 18.91 -43.76 -2.30
N PRO A 122 19.07 -44.33 -3.51
CA PRO A 122 18.07 -44.33 -4.57
C PRO A 122 16.63 -44.51 -4.06
N SER A 123 15.70 -43.72 -4.59
CA SER A 123 14.25 -43.87 -4.35
C SER A 123 13.83 -43.81 -2.86
N SER A 124 14.56 -43.05 -2.05
CA SER A 124 14.29 -42.90 -0.61
C SER A 124 13.20 -41.87 -0.31
N THR A 125 12.23 -42.25 0.54
CA THR A 125 11.32 -41.29 1.17
C THR A 125 12.01 -40.68 2.39
N LEU A 126 11.97 -39.36 2.51
CA LEU A 126 12.58 -38.62 3.61
C LEU A 126 11.52 -38.12 4.59
N PHE A 127 11.90 -37.99 5.86
CA PHE A 127 11.06 -37.35 6.86
C PHE A 127 11.79 -36.19 7.52
N PHE A 128 11.09 -35.08 7.74
CA PHE A 128 11.65 -33.87 8.37
C PHE A 128 10.70 -33.36 9.45
N ASP A 129 11.19 -33.16 10.67
CA ASP A 129 10.48 -32.44 11.73
C ASP A 129 10.94 -30.98 11.73
N ILE A 130 10.02 -30.07 11.41
CA ILE A 130 10.33 -28.67 11.13
C ILE A 130 9.45 -27.79 11.98
N GLU A 131 10.05 -26.76 12.57
CA GLU A 131 9.37 -25.67 13.24
C GLU A 131 9.61 -24.37 12.49
N LEU A 132 8.55 -23.73 11.99
CA LEU A 132 8.65 -22.44 11.31
C LEU A 132 8.73 -21.32 12.35
N LEU A 133 9.88 -20.67 12.48
CA LEU A 133 10.10 -19.64 13.49
C LEU A 133 9.55 -18.29 13.02
N SER A 134 9.98 -17.86 11.83
CA SER A 134 9.64 -16.58 11.23
C SER A 134 9.94 -16.59 9.73
N TRP A 135 9.58 -15.53 9.03
CA TRP A 135 10.08 -15.25 7.68
C TRP A 135 10.19 -13.74 7.51
N THR A 136 10.99 -13.32 6.55
CA THR A 136 11.03 -11.94 6.09
C THR A 136 10.38 -11.85 4.73
N THR A 137 9.34 -11.02 4.62
CA THR A 137 8.66 -10.84 3.34
C THR A 137 9.50 -10.00 2.40
N ILE A 138 9.80 -10.57 1.23
CA ILE A 138 10.56 -9.92 0.16
C ILE A 138 9.65 -9.84 -1.06
N ARG A 139 9.38 -8.62 -1.53
CA ARG A 139 8.49 -8.39 -2.67
C ARG A 139 9.23 -7.68 -3.79
N ASP A 140 9.14 -8.23 -4.99
CA ASP A 140 9.44 -7.48 -6.21
C ASP A 140 8.30 -6.48 -6.46
N LEU A 141 8.60 -5.19 -6.32
CA LEU A 141 7.60 -4.14 -6.47
C LEU A 141 7.42 -3.69 -7.92
N THR A 142 8.35 -4.03 -8.81
CA THR A 142 8.33 -3.62 -10.21
C THR A 142 8.04 -4.78 -11.15
N GLY A 143 8.23 -6.03 -10.70
CA GLY A 143 8.01 -7.26 -11.47
C GLY A 143 9.10 -7.57 -12.49
N ASP A 144 10.06 -6.66 -12.66
CA ASP A 144 11.25 -6.79 -13.52
C ASP A 144 12.54 -7.06 -12.70
N GLY A 145 12.40 -7.30 -11.39
CA GLY A 145 13.50 -7.42 -10.45
C GLY A 145 14.32 -6.15 -10.27
N GLY A 146 13.75 -4.98 -10.58
CA GLY A 146 14.37 -3.67 -10.42
C GLY A 146 14.33 -3.12 -9.01
N LEU A 147 13.30 -3.48 -8.23
CA LEU A 147 13.10 -3.02 -6.86
C LEU A 147 12.54 -4.15 -5.99
N PHE A 148 13.34 -4.61 -5.05
CA PHE A 148 12.89 -5.54 -4.03
C PHE A 148 12.71 -4.83 -2.69
N LYS A 149 11.58 -5.05 -2.03
CA LYS A 149 11.29 -4.57 -0.67
C LYS A 149 11.34 -5.73 0.32
N LYS A 150 12.25 -5.66 1.29
CA LYS A 150 12.34 -6.55 2.44
C LYS A 150 11.77 -5.84 3.68
N ILE A 151 10.65 -6.30 4.21
CA ILE A 151 10.02 -5.67 5.40
C ILE A 151 10.82 -6.09 6.63
N THR A 152 11.43 -5.13 7.34
CA THR A 152 12.19 -5.38 8.57
C THR A 152 11.37 -5.10 9.83
N ARG A 153 10.37 -4.21 9.74
CA ARG A 153 9.39 -3.97 10.79
C ARG A 153 8.01 -3.73 10.18
N ASP A 154 7.02 -4.51 10.60
CA ASP A 154 5.64 -4.34 10.15
C ASP A 154 5.07 -2.98 10.57
N GLY A 155 4.34 -2.34 9.65
CA GLY A 155 3.50 -1.19 9.97
C GLY A 155 2.14 -1.61 10.54
N HIS A 156 1.42 -0.64 11.10
CA HIS A 156 0.08 -0.85 11.66
C HIS A 156 -1.03 -0.33 10.74
N GLY A 157 -2.24 -0.83 10.96
CA GLY A 157 -3.40 -0.55 10.11
C GLY A 157 -3.34 -1.28 8.77
N TRP A 158 -4.32 -1.00 7.91
CA TRP A 158 -4.44 -1.63 6.58
C TRP A 158 -4.25 -0.64 5.43
N ALA A 159 -4.37 0.65 5.70
CA ALA A 159 -4.27 1.70 4.69
C ALA A 159 -2.82 1.93 4.27
N THR A 160 -2.64 2.28 3.00
CA THR A 160 -1.37 2.72 2.42
C THR A 160 -1.55 4.05 1.69
N PRO A 161 -0.49 4.85 1.53
CA PRO A 161 -0.51 6.10 0.77
C PRO A 161 -0.92 5.92 -0.71
N ARG A 162 -1.52 6.96 -1.29
CA ARG A 162 -1.89 7.07 -2.71
C ARG A 162 -1.01 8.08 -3.46
N ASP A 163 -1.09 8.10 -4.79
CA ASP A 163 -0.23 8.90 -5.67
C ASP A 163 -0.20 10.40 -5.36
N ALA A 164 -1.29 10.98 -4.88
CA ALA A 164 -1.35 12.38 -4.52
C ALA A 164 -0.93 12.65 -3.06
N ASP A 165 -0.89 11.62 -2.20
CA ASP A 165 -0.67 11.80 -0.76
C ASP A 165 0.70 12.40 -0.46
N GLN A 166 0.71 13.25 0.57
CA GLN A 166 1.95 13.81 1.11
C GLN A 166 2.46 12.86 2.21
N VAL A 167 3.59 12.20 1.96
CA VAL A 167 4.19 11.27 2.91
C VAL A 167 5.25 11.95 3.76
N LEU A 168 5.45 11.43 4.96
CA LEU A 168 6.55 11.76 5.87
C LEU A 168 7.37 10.49 6.09
N VAL A 169 8.66 10.52 5.73
CA VAL A 169 9.54 9.34 5.78
C VAL A 169 10.89 9.64 6.41
N ASN A 170 11.54 8.60 6.93
CA ASN A 170 12.99 8.59 7.14
C ASN A 170 13.62 7.68 6.09
N TYR A 171 14.77 8.04 5.55
CA TYR A 171 15.52 7.13 4.70
C TYR A 171 17.03 7.28 4.83
N GLU A 172 17.74 6.20 4.56
CA GLU A 172 19.19 6.14 4.46
C GLU A 172 19.57 5.26 3.26
N ALA A 173 20.20 5.84 2.25
CA ALA A 173 20.57 5.17 1.01
C ALA A 173 22.08 4.97 0.93
N ARG A 174 22.50 3.74 0.65
CA ARG A 174 23.91 3.33 0.53
C ARG A 174 24.14 2.55 -0.75
N LEU A 175 25.32 2.71 -1.35
CA LEU A 175 25.79 1.86 -2.45
C LEU A 175 26.14 0.44 -1.94
N GLU A 176 26.29 -0.52 -2.85
CA GLU A 176 26.75 -1.90 -2.51
C GLU A 176 28.08 -1.94 -1.75
N ASN A 177 29.00 -1.00 -2.01
CA ASN A 177 30.28 -0.89 -1.29
C ASN A 177 30.16 -0.26 0.11
N GLY A 178 28.94 0.07 0.55
CA GLY A 178 28.65 0.66 1.85
C GLY A 178 28.70 2.20 1.90
N THR A 179 29.13 2.86 0.83
CA THR A 179 29.19 4.33 0.74
C THR A 179 27.80 4.93 0.92
N LEU A 180 27.68 5.87 1.86
CA LEU A 180 26.44 6.63 2.08
C LEU A 180 26.21 7.61 0.92
N VAL A 181 25.06 7.50 0.27
CA VAL A 181 24.65 8.40 -0.82
C VAL A 181 23.85 9.57 -0.25
N THR A 182 22.83 9.27 0.56
CA THR A 182 21.97 10.29 1.16
C THR A 182 21.27 9.73 2.38
N LYS A 183 20.94 10.61 3.33
CA LYS A 183 20.15 10.31 4.52
C LYS A 183 19.23 11.49 4.81
N SER A 184 18.00 11.20 5.19
CA SER A 184 17.07 12.21 5.67
C SER A 184 16.21 11.67 6.81
N GLU A 185 15.96 12.53 7.80
CA GLU A 185 15.06 12.27 8.91
C GLU A 185 13.90 13.28 8.81
N GLY A 186 12.68 12.77 8.60
CA GLY A 186 11.47 13.59 8.46
C GLY A 186 11.28 14.25 7.10
N ALA A 187 11.69 13.61 6.00
CA ALA A 187 11.45 14.12 4.65
C ALA A 187 9.94 14.09 4.32
N GLU A 188 9.37 15.25 3.94
CA GLU A 188 8.02 15.36 3.40
C GLU A 188 8.03 15.56 1.88
N PHE A 189 7.26 14.77 1.13
CA PHE A 189 7.07 14.94 -0.32
C PHE A 189 5.73 14.35 -0.77
N HIS A 190 5.23 14.74 -1.95
CA HIS A 190 4.08 14.07 -2.56
C HIS A 190 4.56 12.93 -3.45
N ILE A 191 3.89 11.78 -3.37
CA ILE A 191 4.32 10.55 -4.06
C ILE A 191 4.41 10.73 -5.59
N GLY A 192 3.56 11.57 -6.16
CA GLY A 192 3.53 11.90 -7.58
C GLY A 192 4.53 12.98 -8.02
N ASP A 193 5.33 13.53 -7.11
CA ASP A 193 6.37 14.49 -7.45
C ASP A 193 7.70 13.75 -7.64
N ALA A 194 8.47 14.13 -8.65
CA ALA A 194 9.72 13.46 -9.05
C ALA A 194 10.91 13.78 -8.12
N CYS A 195 10.68 13.96 -6.81
CA CYS A 195 11.60 14.69 -5.94
C CYS A 195 12.74 13.88 -5.32
N ILE A 196 12.64 12.55 -5.23
CA ILE A 196 13.63 11.73 -4.50
C ILE A 196 14.23 10.66 -5.41
N CYS A 197 13.53 9.55 -5.59
CA CYS A 197 13.85 8.53 -6.56
C CYS A 197 12.62 7.66 -6.83
N PRO A 198 12.52 7.02 -8.00
CA PRO A 198 11.42 6.11 -8.32
C PRO A 198 11.22 5.03 -7.26
N ALA A 199 12.29 4.47 -6.69
CA ALA A 199 12.23 3.39 -5.70
C ALA A 199 11.46 3.78 -4.44
N ILE A 200 11.73 4.95 -3.88
CA ILE A 200 11.04 5.42 -2.67
C ILE A 200 9.56 5.67 -2.99
N SER A 201 9.24 6.34 -4.10
CA SER A 201 7.83 6.61 -4.49
C SER A 201 7.03 5.33 -4.76
N ILE A 202 7.65 4.30 -5.34
CA ILE A 202 7.00 3.00 -5.54
C ILE A 202 6.83 2.26 -4.20
N ALA A 203 7.87 2.25 -3.36
CA ALA A 203 7.87 1.53 -2.09
C ALA A 203 6.79 2.05 -1.14
N VAL A 204 6.71 3.35 -0.91
CA VAL A 204 5.79 3.94 0.07
C VAL A 204 4.31 3.62 -0.20
N LYS A 205 3.90 3.46 -1.47
CA LYS A 205 2.52 3.05 -1.84
C LYS A 205 2.15 1.66 -1.32
N THR A 206 3.15 0.84 -1.02
CA THR A 206 2.99 -0.53 -0.51
C THR A 206 3.24 -0.64 0.99
N MET A 207 3.62 0.47 1.64
CA MET A 207 3.99 0.51 3.05
C MET A 207 2.82 0.95 3.92
N ARG A 208 2.75 0.40 5.12
CA ARG A 208 1.81 0.81 6.18
C ARG A 208 2.47 1.81 7.11
N ARG A 209 1.64 2.51 7.89
CA ARG A 209 2.12 3.49 8.87
C ARG A 209 3.09 2.82 9.87
N GLY A 210 4.27 3.40 10.06
CA GLY A 210 5.34 2.89 10.93
C GLY A 210 6.16 1.71 10.36
N GLU A 211 5.85 1.24 9.15
CA GLU A 211 6.60 0.17 8.48
C GLU A 211 8.03 0.62 8.21
N VAL A 212 8.98 -0.29 8.45
CA VAL A 212 10.39 -0.13 8.07
C VAL A 212 10.74 -1.24 7.10
N ALA A 213 11.39 -0.87 6.01
CA ALA A 213 11.82 -1.81 5.00
C ALA A 213 13.23 -1.47 4.49
N GLU A 214 13.92 -2.51 4.05
CA GLU A 214 15.15 -2.41 3.28
C GLU A 214 14.80 -2.62 1.80
N LEU A 215 15.19 -1.68 0.95
CA LEU A 215 14.97 -1.73 -0.48
C LEU A 215 16.29 -2.10 -1.17
N ALA A 216 16.29 -3.16 -1.95
CA ALA A 216 17.37 -3.44 -2.90
C ALA A 216 16.96 -2.86 -4.27
N VAL A 217 17.72 -1.87 -4.73
CA VAL A 217 17.34 -0.96 -5.82
C VAL A 217 18.34 -1.06 -6.95
N LYS A 218 17.90 -1.48 -8.15
CA LYS A 218 18.73 -1.34 -9.36
C LYS A 218 18.89 0.13 -9.72
N PHE A 219 20.03 0.49 -10.30
CA PHE A 219 20.39 1.88 -10.62
C PHE A 219 19.28 2.70 -11.31
N LEU A 220 18.50 2.09 -12.21
CA LEU A 220 17.38 2.74 -12.94
C LEU A 220 16.28 3.29 -12.03
N TYR A 221 16.10 2.70 -10.85
CA TYR A 221 15.09 3.09 -9.86
C TYR A 221 15.68 3.92 -8.71
N GLY A 222 17.00 4.10 -8.71
CA GLY A 222 17.74 4.87 -7.72
C GLY A 222 17.68 6.38 -7.93
N PHE A 223 18.55 7.10 -7.22
CA PHE A 223 18.74 8.54 -7.39
C PHE A 223 19.37 8.82 -8.76
N LYS A 224 18.78 9.74 -9.53
CA LYS A 224 19.38 10.25 -10.77
C LYS A 224 20.37 11.34 -10.40
N GLU A 225 21.56 11.35 -11.03
CA GLU A 225 22.51 12.45 -10.87
C GLU A 225 21.93 13.73 -11.50
N ASP A 226 21.91 14.82 -10.74
CA ASP A 226 21.81 16.15 -11.30
C ASP A 226 23.19 16.50 -11.90
N VAL A 227 23.28 16.50 -13.23
CA VAL A 227 24.52 16.86 -13.95
C VAL A 227 24.85 18.35 -13.85
N ASN A 228 24.08 19.16 -13.09
CA ASN A 228 24.30 20.59 -12.95
C ASN A 228 24.31 21.07 -11.48
N GLY A 229 25.51 21.39 -10.97
CA GLY A 229 25.67 22.49 -9.99
C GLY A 229 26.51 22.22 -8.74
N THR A 230 27.83 22.34 -8.88
CA THR A 230 28.80 22.83 -7.86
C THR A 230 28.69 22.34 -6.40
N THR A 231 29.58 21.43 -6.01
CA THR A 231 30.65 21.69 -5.02
C THR A 231 31.67 20.54 -5.03
N ASN A 232 32.95 20.91 -5.00
CA ASN A 232 34.09 20.00 -5.00
C ASN A 232 34.09 19.07 -3.78
N THR A 233 33.87 17.78 -3.99
CA THR A 233 34.58 16.69 -3.28
C THR A 233 34.38 15.38 -4.04
N GLU A 234 35.48 14.68 -4.26
CA GLU A 234 35.59 13.44 -5.02
C GLU A 234 34.66 12.33 -4.49
N SER A 235 33.74 11.88 -5.34
CA SER A 235 33.14 10.53 -5.28
C SER A 235 32.20 10.40 -6.48
N CYS A 236 32.76 10.12 -7.66
CA CYS A 236 31.99 9.65 -8.81
C CYS A 236 31.22 8.39 -8.38
N ILE A 237 29.91 8.50 -8.23
CA ILE A 237 29.04 7.33 -8.10
C ILE A 237 29.08 6.64 -9.45
N SER A 238 29.68 5.45 -9.51
CA SER A 238 29.71 4.69 -10.76
C SER A 238 28.27 4.43 -11.21
N SER A 239 27.92 4.98 -12.36
CA SER A 239 26.56 5.15 -12.94
C SER A 239 25.79 3.86 -13.26
N ALA A 240 26.18 2.73 -12.66
CA ALA A 240 25.57 1.41 -12.79
C ALA A 240 25.41 0.67 -11.46
N SER A 241 25.65 1.33 -10.32
CA SER A 241 25.68 0.65 -9.01
C SER A 241 24.28 0.48 -8.45
N ASN A 242 23.93 -0.74 -8.04
CA ASN A 242 22.73 -0.95 -7.24
C ASN A 242 22.91 -0.34 -5.84
N MET A 243 21.80 -0.13 -5.16
CA MET A 243 21.77 0.53 -3.86
C MET A 243 20.87 -0.21 -2.88
N ALA A 244 21.19 -0.06 -1.60
CA ALA A 244 20.33 -0.44 -0.49
C ALA A 244 19.75 0.84 0.15
N ILE A 245 18.43 0.89 0.33
CA ILE A 245 17.76 2.00 1.02
C ILE A 245 17.03 1.46 2.23
N GLN A 246 17.40 1.89 3.43
CA GLN A 246 16.55 1.74 4.61
C GLN A 246 15.50 2.83 4.57
N LEU A 247 14.22 2.46 4.59
CA LEU A 247 13.09 3.37 4.46
C LEU A 247 12.09 3.11 5.59
N GLU A 248 11.67 4.17 6.26
CA GLU A 248 10.60 4.15 7.26
C GLU A 248 9.47 5.09 6.82
N LEU A 249 8.24 4.56 6.72
CA LEU A 249 7.05 5.38 6.49
C LEU A 249 6.48 5.82 7.85
N ILE A 250 6.73 7.07 8.26
CA ILE A 250 6.26 7.59 9.55
C ILE A 250 4.74 7.81 9.51
N SER A 251 4.27 8.58 8.53
CA SER A 251 2.86 8.91 8.34
C SER A 251 2.61 9.50 6.96
N TRP A 252 1.35 9.76 6.62
CA TRP A 252 1.00 10.53 5.43
C TRP A 252 -0.26 11.35 5.69
N LYS A 253 -0.44 12.41 4.89
CA LYS A 253 -1.65 13.23 4.82
C LYS A 253 -2.34 12.89 3.51
N SER A 254 -3.61 12.47 3.59
CA SER A 254 -4.34 12.10 2.39
C SER A 254 -4.67 13.33 1.54
N VAL A 255 -4.27 13.29 0.28
CA VAL A 255 -4.49 14.36 -0.69
C VAL A 255 -5.24 13.76 -1.87
N ILE A 256 -6.29 14.45 -2.29
CA ILE A 256 -7.18 14.01 -3.36
C ILE A 256 -7.18 15.09 -4.43
N ASP A 257 -6.72 14.74 -5.62
CA ASP A 257 -6.92 15.53 -6.83
C ASP A 257 -8.37 15.34 -7.29
N ILE A 258 -9.19 16.37 -7.13
CA ILE A 258 -10.63 16.32 -7.38
C ILE A 258 -10.94 16.43 -8.86
N THR A 259 -10.07 17.10 -9.62
CA THR A 259 -10.25 17.39 -11.05
C THR A 259 -9.41 16.48 -11.94
N GLY A 260 -8.33 15.89 -11.42
CA GLY A 260 -7.39 15.03 -12.14
C GLY A 260 -6.28 15.80 -12.85
N ASP A 261 -6.34 17.14 -12.84
CA ASP A 261 -5.37 18.07 -13.41
C ASP A 261 -4.59 18.85 -12.32
N ARG A 262 -4.74 18.45 -11.03
CA ARG A 262 -4.19 19.10 -9.83
C ARG A 262 -4.64 20.55 -9.59
N LYS A 263 -5.66 21.05 -10.30
CA LYS A 263 -6.17 22.42 -10.13
C LYS A 263 -7.17 22.55 -8.98
N VAL A 264 -7.82 21.46 -8.56
CA VAL A 264 -8.60 21.42 -7.32
C VAL A 264 -8.11 20.27 -6.46
N VAL A 265 -7.45 20.59 -5.37
CA VAL A 265 -6.79 19.61 -4.51
C VAL A 265 -7.36 19.69 -3.10
N LYS A 266 -7.81 18.56 -2.56
CA LYS A 266 -8.31 18.43 -1.19
C LYS A 266 -7.33 17.64 -0.33
N LYS A 267 -6.76 18.28 0.68
CA LYS A 267 -5.93 17.64 1.71
C LYS A 267 -6.74 17.41 2.98
N ILE A 268 -6.94 16.15 3.35
CA ILE A 268 -7.70 15.77 4.54
C ILE A 268 -6.85 16.03 5.79
N ILE A 269 -7.35 16.88 6.69
CA ILE A 269 -6.75 17.19 7.99
C ILE A 269 -7.32 16.27 9.07
N LYS A 270 -8.64 16.07 9.04
CA LYS A 270 -9.35 15.14 9.93
C LYS A 270 -10.31 14.32 9.10
N ALA A 271 -10.19 12.99 9.18
CA ALA A 271 -11.10 12.09 8.49
C ALA A 271 -12.53 12.22 9.05
N GLY A 272 -13.51 12.26 8.15
CA GLY A 272 -14.92 12.18 8.53
C GLY A 272 -15.38 10.74 8.77
N GLU A 273 -16.59 10.61 9.28
CA GLU A 273 -17.25 9.35 9.59
C GLU A 273 -18.23 8.92 8.49
N GLY A 274 -18.54 7.61 8.46
CA GLY A 274 -19.46 7.03 7.50
C GLY A 274 -18.85 6.79 6.10
N PHE A 275 -19.73 6.36 5.19
CA PHE A 275 -19.38 6.04 3.80
C PHE A 275 -20.00 7.01 2.80
N ASP A 276 -21.03 7.74 3.22
CA ASP A 276 -21.77 8.66 2.37
C ASP A 276 -21.08 10.01 2.27
N CYS A 277 -21.14 10.61 1.08
CA CYS A 277 -20.82 12.00 0.82
C CYS A 277 -22.07 12.72 0.24
N PRO A 278 -22.12 14.07 0.29
CA PRO A 278 -23.18 14.82 -0.37
C PRO A 278 -23.32 14.48 -1.86
N ASN A 279 -24.54 14.49 -2.38
CA ASN A 279 -24.85 14.32 -3.81
C ASN A 279 -25.77 15.44 -4.30
N GLU A 280 -26.03 15.53 -5.61
CA GLU A 280 -26.91 16.57 -6.19
C GLU A 280 -28.21 16.75 -5.39
N GLY A 281 -28.46 18.00 -4.96
CA GLY A 281 -29.65 18.38 -4.21
C GLY A 281 -29.55 18.15 -2.70
N SER A 282 -28.43 17.61 -2.21
CA SER A 282 -28.20 17.48 -0.77
C SER A 282 -28.17 18.85 -0.10
N LEU A 283 -28.81 18.95 1.06
CA LEU A 283 -28.69 20.08 1.96
C LEU A 283 -27.40 19.90 2.78
N VAL A 284 -26.41 20.76 2.55
CA VAL A 284 -25.06 20.65 3.10
C VAL A 284 -24.86 21.72 4.17
N LYS A 285 -24.30 21.33 5.32
CA LYS A 285 -23.94 22.21 6.44
C LYS A 285 -22.43 22.25 6.60
N VAL A 286 -21.82 23.41 6.40
CA VAL A 286 -20.36 23.59 6.42
C VAL A 286 -19.93 24.82 7.20
N ILE A 287 -18.68 24.81 7.64
CA ILE A 287 -17.94 25.99 8.06
C ILE A 287 -16.74 26.09 7.13
N TYR A 288 -16.49 27.26 6.57
CA TYR A 288 -15.26 27.45 5.80
C TYR A 288 -14.69 28.87 5.86
N ILE A 289 -13.37 28.94 5.65
CA ILE A 289 -12.60 30.19 5.55
C ILE A 289 -11.80 30.12 4.25
N GLY A 290 -12.05 31.05 3.33
CA GLY A 290 -11.27 31.22 2.11
C GLY A 290 -10.18 32.27 2.29
N LYS A 291 -8.94 31.91 1.94
CA LYS A 291 -7.74 32.74 2.06
C LYS A 291 -7.00 32.82 0.73
N LEU A 292 -6.31 33.94 0.49
CA LEU A 292 -5.36 34.12 -0.60
C LEU A 292 -4.01 33.46 -0.26
N ASP A 293 -3.11 33.41 -1.23
CA ASP A 293 -1.75 32.87 -1.09
C ASP A 293 -0.94 33.56 0.03
N ASP A 294 -1.20 34.85 0.28
CA ASP A 294 -0.56 35.65 1.35
C ASP A 294 -1.17 35.40 2.75
N GLY A 295 -2.20 34.55 2.84
CA GLY A 295 -2.94 34.26 4.06
C GLY A 295 -4.09 35.23 4.38
N SER A 296 -4.29 36.28 3.58
CA SER A 296 -5.40 37.23 3.73
C SER A 296 -6.74 36.53 3.57
N VAL A 297 -7.63 36.70 4.56
CA VAL A 297 -8.98 36.09 4.53
C VAL A 297 -9.88 36.86 3.57
N MET A 298 -10.37 36.18 2.53
CA MET A 298 -11.35 36.75 1.59
C MET A 298 -12.79 36.51 2.04
N GLU A 299 -13.08 35.33 2.56
CA GLU A 299 -14.43 34.97 2.97
C GLU A 299 -14.44 34.04 4.18
N ARG A 300 -15.46 34.19 5.01
CA ARG A 300 -15.77 33.27 6.11
C ARG A 300 -17.27 32.98 6.06
N LYS A 301 -17.63 31.70 6.10
CA LYS A 301 -19.03 31.25 6.11
C LYS A 301 -19.25 30.23 7.23
N GLY A 302 -20.31 30.46 7.99
CA GLY A 302 -20.73 29.60 9.09
C GLY A 302 -19.90 29.78 10.36
N SER A 303 -20.44 29.27 11.46
CA SER A 303 -19.75 29.03 12.73
C SER A 303 -20.14 27.66 13.30
N GLU A 304 -19.57 27.28 14.44
CA GLU A 304 -19.93 26.05 15.16
C GLU A 304 -21.38 26.10 15.66
N GLU A 305 -21.86 27.29 16.03
CA GLU A 305 -23.24 27.50 16.50
C GLU A 305 -24.24 27.62 15.32
N GLU A 306 -23.85 28.33 14.26
CA GLU A 306 -24.69 28.54 13.08
C GLU A 306 -23.93 28.19 11.79
N PRO A 307 -23.94 26.90 11.39
CA PRO A 307 -23.28 26.46 10.17
C PRO A 307 -23.87 27.11 8.93
N PHE A 308 -23.03 27.35 7.91
CA PHE A 308 -23.53 27.79 6.61
C PHE A 308 -24.22 26.64 5.90
N VAL A 309 -25.45 26.88 5.44
CA VAL A 309 -26.29 25.87 4.78
C VAL A 309 -26.51 26.23 3.32
N PHE A 310 -26.23 25.29 2.43
CA PHE A 310 -26.50 25.43 1.00
C PHE A 310 -26.99 24.12 0.39
N VAL A 311 -27.61 24.20 -0.79
CA VAL A 311 -28.01 23.03 -1.58
C VAL A 311 -26.95 22.79 -2.64
N SER A 312 -26.36 21.60 -2.60
CA SER A 312 -25.30 21.22 -3.53
C SER A 312 -25.76 21.26 -5.00
N LEU A 313 -24.86 21.75 -5.85
CA LEU A 313 -24.98 21.94 -7.29
C LEU A 313 -26.00 23.02 -7.71
N GLN A 314 -26.26 24.01 -6.84
CA GLN A 314 -27.13 25.17 -7.12
C GLN A 314 -26.38 26.51 -7.25
N GLU A 315 -25.08 26.49 -7.52
CA GLU A 315 -24.26 27.69 -7.78
C GLU A 315 -24.18 28.67 -6.60
N GLN A 316 -24.40 28.19 -5.37
CA GLN A 316 -24.38 29.02 -4.16
C GLN A 316 -22.97 29.28 -3.62
N ILE A 317 -21.98 28.51 -4.08
CA ILE A 317 -20.55 28.66 -3.79
C ILE A 317 -19.73 28.40 -5.07
N ASN A 318 -18.45 28.76 -5.05
CA ASN A 318 -17.56 28.55 -6.19
C ASN A 318 -17.43 27.06 -6.56
N GLU A 319 -17.20 26.79 -7.84
CA GLU A 319 -17.26 25.44 -8.38
C GLU A 319 -16.18 24.52 -7.80
N GLY A 320 -14.93 24.98 -7.70
CA GLY A 320 -13.84 24.17 -7.15
C GLY A 320 -14.07 23.77 -5.68
N LEU A 321 -14.54 24.70 -4.86
CA LEU A 321 -14.89 24.42 -3.46
C LEU A 321 -16.08 23.44 -3.37
N GLU A 322 -17.12 23.63 -4.19
CA GLU A 322 -18.27 22.72 -4.23
C GLU A 322 -17.85 21.30 -4.61
N ARG A 323 -17.02 21.18 -5.66
CA ARG A 323 -16.43 19.90 -6.11
C ARG A 323 -15.69 19.20 -4.98
N ALA A 324 -14.94 19.93 -4.15
CA ALA A 324 -14.25 19.34 -3.01
C ALA A 324 -15.24 18.91 -1.91
N ILE A 325 -16.20 19.76 -1.52
CA ILE A 325 -17.16 19.50 -0.44
C ILE A 325 -18.01 18.25 -0.72
N ILE A 326 -18.45 18.03 -1.95
CA ILE A 326 -19.26 16.85 -2.28
C ILE A 326 -18.49 15.52 -2.19
N THR A 327 -17.16 15.56 -2.05
CA THR A 327 -16.33 14.38 -1.78
C THR A 327 -16.04 14.18 -0.30
N MET A 328 -16.42 15.13 0.55
CA MET A 328 -16.17 15.08 1.99
C MET A 328 -17.19 14.20 2.71
N LYS A 329 -16.73 13.55 3.79
CA LYS A 329 -17.57 12.80 4.72
C LYS A 329 -18.04 13.68 5.88
N LYS A 330 -19.11 13.26 6.56
CA LYS A 330 -19.59 13.96 7.77
C LYS A 330 -18.47 14.10 8.79
N GLY A 331 -18.29 15.30 9.34
CA GLY A 331 -17.23 15.62 10.30
C GLY A 331 -15.82 15.75 9.72
N GLU A 332 -15.63 15.59 8.40
CA GLU A 332 -14.34 15.76 7.74
C GLU A 332 -13.87 17.22 7.81
N GLN A 333 -12.60 17.42 8.13
CA GLN A 333 -11.92 18.71 8.00
C GLN A 333 -10.84 18.60 6.93
N ALA A 334 -10.79 19.56 6.02
CA ALA A 334 -9.86 19.55 4.91
C ALA A 334 -9.35 20.96 4.57
N LEU A 335 -8.14 21.01 4.03
CA LEU A 335 -7.61 22.15 3.31
C LEU A 335 -7.84 21.93 1.82
N VAL A 336 -8.55 22.83 1.15
CA VAL A 336 -8.85 22.75 -0.29
C VAL A 336 -8.15 23.89 -1.00
N THR A 337 -7.32 23.57 -1.99
CA THR A 337 -6.72 24.55 -2.90
C THR A 337 -7.51 24.54 -4.20
N VAL A 338 -7.96 25.72 -4.64
CA VAL A 338 -8.74 25.91 -5.86
C VAL A 338 -8.02 26.92 -6.75
N ASP A 339 -7.54 26.45 -7.89
CA ASP A 339 -6.97 27.28 -8.94
C ASP A 339 -7.99 28.28 -9.50
N ALA A 340 -7.53 29.45 -9.92
CA ALA A 340 -8.36 30.53 -10.45
C ALA A 340 -9.33 30.08 -11.56
N GLU A 341 -8.95 29.11 -12.39
CA GLU A 341 -9.82 28.58 -13.46
C GLU A 341 -11.10 27.92 -12.94
N TYR A 342 -11.08 27.38 -11.72
CA TYR A 342 -12.21 26.70 -11.09
C TYR A 342 -13.00 27.58 -10.12
N LEU A 343 -12.66 28.87 -10.02
CA LEU A 343 -13.44 29.85 -9.25
C LEU A 343 -14.69 30.34 -10.00
N GLY A 344 -14.77 30.14 -11.31
CA GLY A 344 -15.91 30.57 -12.14
C GLY A 344 -16.09 32.10 -12.12
N SER A 345 -17.33 32.59 -12.14
CA SER A 345 -17.65 34.03 -12.12
C SER A 345 -17.28 34.74 -10.81
N TYR A 346 -16.94 33.99 -9.74
CA TYR A 346 -16.44 34.57 -8.49
C TYR A 346 -15.02 35.16 -8.64
N GLY A 347 -14.25 34.70 -9.64
CA GLY A 347 -12.93 35.26 -9.96
C GLY A 347 -12.97 36.65 -10.61
N ALA A 348 -14.15 37.13 -11.03
CA ALA A 348 -14.33 38.44 -11.67
C ALA A 348 -14.44 39.62 -10.69
N SER A 349 -14.45 39.37 -9.38
CA SER A 349 -14.28 40.43 -8.38
C SER A 349 -12.80 40.82 -8.37
N GLY A 350 -12.49 42.08 -8.69
CA GLY A 350 -11.12 42.58 -8.93
C GLY A 350 -10.07 42.34 -7.84
N LEU A 351 -10.46 41.80 -6.68
CA LEU A 351 -9.57 41.35 -5.61
C LEU A 351 -8.88 40.00 -5.89
N VAL A 352 -9.49 39.12 -6.70
CA VAL A 352 -8.94 37.78 -7.04
C VAL A 352 -7.90 37.87 -8.17
N SER A 353 -7.91 38.96 -8.96
CA SER A 353 -7.07 39.12 -10.15
C SER A 353 -5.55 39.11 -9.90
N ALA A 354 -5.10 39.11 -8.64
CA ALA A 354 -3.70 39.06 -8.26
C ALA A 354 -3.23 37.69 -7.73
N SER A 355 -4.15 36.76 -7.42
CA SER A 355 -3.81 35.47 -6.82
C SER A 355 -4.13 34.32 -7.76
N SER A 356 -3.21 33.35 -7.83
CA SER A 356 -3.33 32.19 -8.70
C SER A 356 -4.30 31.14 -8.17
N ALA A 357 -4.55 31.12 -6.86
CA ALA A 357 -5.40 30.12 -6.22
C ALA A 357 -6.03 30.64 -4.92
N LEU A 358 -7.15 30.04 -4.51
CA LEU A 358 -7.72 30.23 -3.19
C LEU A 358 -7.53 28.99 -2.33
N HIS A 359 -7.20 29.21 -1.06
CA HIS A 359 -7.04 28.17 -0.05
C HIS A 359 -8.19 28.22 0.94
N TYR A 360 -8.88 27.09 1.09
CA TYR A 360 -10.04 26.95 1.93
C TYR A 360 -9.78 26.00 3.08
N GLU A 361 -9.96 26.47 4.31
CA GLU A 361 -10.12 25.61 5.48
C GLU A 361 -11.60 25.25 5.59
N VAL A 362 -11.96 23.98 5.43
CA VAL A 362 -13.35 23.51 5.34
C VAL A 362 -13.63 22.44 6.39
N GLN A 363 -14.76 22.55 7.07
CA GLN A 363 -15.34 21.53 7.93
C GLN A 363 -16.75 21.18 7.44
N LEU A 364 -16.94 19.92 7.04
CA LEU A 364 -18.27 19.41 6.71
C LEU A 364 -18.96 18.96 8.00
N ILE A 365 -19.89 19.76 8.50
CA ILE A 365 -20.59 19.49 9.76
C ILE A 365 -21.59 18.34 9.59
N ASP A 366 -22.45 18.46 8.58
CA ASP A 366 -23.47 17.45 8.29
C ASP A 366 -24.02 17.64 6.87
N PHE A 367 -24.76 16.64 6.37
CA PHE A 367 -25.54 16.80 5.16
C PHE A 367 -26.79 15.91 5.18
N THR A 368 -27.79 16.30 4.41
CA THR A 368 -29.01 15.52 4.20
C THR A 368 -29.22 15.32 2.72
N LYS A 369 -29.14 14.06 2.27
CA LYS A 369 -29.43 13.68 0.89
C LYS A 369 -30.93 13.84 0.61
N GLU A 370 -31.27 14.19 -0.63
CA GLU A 370 -32.67 14.12 -1.07
C GLU A 370 -33.23 12.71 -0.91
N LYS A 371 -34.57 12.62 -0.83
CA LYS A 371 -35.25 11.32 -0.86
C LYS A 371 -34.76 10.53 -2.08
N PRO A 372 -34.27 9.30 -1.89
CA PRO A 372 -33.86 8.47 -3.00
C PRO A 372 -35.07 8.07 -3.85
N TYR A 373 -34.85 7.81 -5.14
CA TYR A 373 -35.92 7.61 -6.12
C TYR A 373 -36.87 6.44 -5.78
N TRP A 374 -36.37 5.38 -5.11
CA TRP A 374 -37.20 4.24 -4.70
C TRP A 374 -38.18 4.57 -3.57
N LYS A 375 -38.04 5.74 -2.93
CA LYS A 375 -38.98 6.27 -1.93
C LYS A 375 -39.92 7.34 -2.49
N MET A 376 -39.85 7.64 -3.79
CA MET A 376 -40.71 8.61 -4.48
C MET A 376 -41.88 7.91 -5.18
N ASP A 377 -43.03 8.57 -5.23
CA ASP A 377 -44.17 8.11 -6.03
C ASP A 377 -43.98 8.42 -7.53
N THR A 378 -44.91 7.92 -8.37
CA THR A 378 -44.81 8.07 -9.84
C THR A 378 -44.88 9.52 -10.30
N HIS A 379 -45.71 10.35 -9.65
CA HIS A 379 -45.85 11.76 -10.02
C HIS A 379 -44.60 12.54 -9.62
N GLU A 380 -44.11 12.33 -8.39
CA GLU A 380 -42.86 12.91 -7.90
C GLU A 380 -41.67 12.55 -8.82
N LYS A 381 -41.60 11.32 -9.31
CA LYS A 381 -40.55 10.86 -10.24
C LYS A 381 -40.60 11.60 -11.59
N MET A 382 -41.78 11.74 -12.19
CA MET A 382 -41.94 12.44 -13.48
C MET A 382 -41.52 13.91 -13.37
N GLU A 383 -42.04 14.62 -12.36
CA GLU A 383 -41.68 16.03 -12.13
C GLU A 383 -40.19 16.21 -11.82
N ALA A 384 -39.59 15.29 -11.08
CA ALA A 384 -38.15 15.33 -10.80
C ALA A 384 -37.31 15.10 -12.06
N CYS A 385 -37.73 14.21 -12.96
CA CYS A 385 -37.04 13.93 -14.22
C CYS A 385 -37.10 15.15 -15.14
N GLU A 386 -38.30 15.71 -15.37
CA GLU A 386 -38.47 16.87 -16.25
C GLU A 386 -37.69 18.09 -15.77
N ARG A 387 -37.77 18.40 -14.47
CA ARG A 387 -36.99 19.49 -13.87
C ARG A 387 -35.49 19.28 -14.02
N LYS A 388 -34.99 18.05 -13.83
CA LYS A 388 -33.57 17.74 -13.98
C LYS A 388 -33.12 17.86 -15.43
N LYS A 389 -33.85 17.27 -16.38
CA LYS A 389 -33.57 17.39 -17.82
C LYS A 389 -33.55 18.85 -18.26
N HIS A 390 -34.56 19.63 -17.86
CA HIS A 390 -34.65 21.04 -18.20
C HIS A 390 -33.45 21.82 -17.65
N ASN A 391 -33.15 21.67 -16.36
CA ASN A 391 -32.02 22.37 -15.72
C ASN A 391 -30.66 21.90 -16.25
N GLY A 392 -30.48 20.61 -16.51
CA GLY A 392 -29.27 20.05 -17.12
C GLY A 392 -29.03 20.65 -18.50
N ASN A 393 -30.09 20.77 -19.31
CA ASN A 393 -30.01 21.38 -20.63
C ASN A 393 -29.64 22.88 -20.56
N LEU A 394 -30.17 23.62 -19.57
CA LEU A 394 -29.80 25.01 -19.35
C LEU A 394 -28.32 25.15 -18.99
N LEU A 395 -27.82 24.31 -18.07
CA LEU A 395 -26.41 24.30 -17.67
C LEU A 395 -25.48 23.92 -18.83
N PHE A 396 -25.87 22.91 -19.63
CA PHE A 396 -25.13 22.48 -20.80
C PHE A 396 -25.02 23.62 -21.83
N LYS A 397 -26.12 24.31 -22.12
CA LYS A 397 -26.14 25.47 -23.03
C LYS A 397 -25.32 26.64 -22.49
N ALA A 398 -25.23 26.79 -21.17
CA ALA A 398 -24.39 27.79 -20.51
C ALA A 398 -22.90 27.39 -20.42
N GLY A 399 -22.48 26.26 -21.01
CA GLY A 399 -21.11 25.77 -20.96
C GLY A 399 -20.67 25.18 -19.61
N LYS A 400 -21.59 25.00 -18.66
CA LYS A 400 -21.32 24.48 -17.31
C LYS A 400 -21.39 22.95 -17.28
N TYR A 401 -20.50 22.32 -18.06
CA TYR A 401 -20.58 20.90 -18.38
C TYR A 401 -20.50 19.97 -17.18
N TRP A 402 -19.70 20.29 -16.16
CA TRP A 402 -19.60 19.46 -14.95
C TRP A 402 -20.91 19.41 -14.18
N ARG A 403 -21.55 20.56 -13.93
CA ARG A 403 -22.85 20.63 -13.26
C ARG A 403 -23.92 19.92 -14.08
N ALA A 404 -23.92 20.13 -15.40
CA ALA A 404 -24.84 19.46 -16.32
C ALA A 404 -24.68 17.94 -16.26
N SER A 405 -23.44 17.43 -16.31
CA SER A 405 -23.14 15.99 -16.21
C SER A 405 -23.67 15.39 -14.91
N LYS A 406 -23.47 16.06 -13.76
CA LYS A 406 -23.99 15.59 -12.47
C LYS A 406 -25.52 15.53 -12.42
N LYS A 407 -26.22 16.41 -13.14
CA LYS A 407 -27.69 16.32 -13.29
C LYS A 407 -28.12 15.07 -14.06
N TYR A 408 -27.38 14.71 -15.11
CA TYR A 408 -27.69 13.54 -15.95
C TYR A 408 -27.25 12.21 -15.35
N GLU A 409 -26.16 12.16 -14.56
CA GLU A 409 -25.72 10.93 -13.87
C GLU A 409 -26.82 10.33 -12.97
N LYS A 410 -27.65 11.19 -12.37
CA LYS A 410 -28.80 10.77 -11.56
C LYS A 410 -29.98 10.28 -12.41
N GLU A 411 -30.04 10.64 -13.69
CA GLU A 411 -31.12 10.35 -14.64
C GLU A 411 -30.94 8.99 -15.36
N SER A 412 -29.72 8.50 -15.52
CA SER A 412 -29.46 7.16 -16.08
C SER A 412 -30.07 6.02 -15.23
N HIS A 413 -30.25 6.25 -13.93
CA HIS A 413 -30.97 5.37 -13.03
C HIS A 413 -32.51 5.47 -13.12
N LEU A 414 -33.05 6.50 -13.79
CA LEU A 414 -34.49 6.69 -13.99
C LEU A 414 -35.04 5.97 -15.23
N ILE A 415 -34.21 5.65 -16.22
CA ILE A 415 -34.67 5.20 -17.56
C ILE A 415 -34.70 3.65 -17.69
N CYS A 416 -34.28 2.91 -16.66
CA CYS A 416 -34.26 1.43 -16.68
C CYS A 416 -35.57 0.76 -16.20
N ILE A 417 -36.74 1.39 -16.38
CA ILE A 417 -38.05 0.75 -16.13
C ILE A 417 -38.91 0.84 -17.39
#